data_AF-A0A4Q1AV96-F1
#
_entry.id   AF-A0A4Q1AV96-F1
#
_cell.length_a   1.000
_cell.length_b   1.000
_cell.length_c   1.000
_cell.angle_alpha   90.00
_cell.angle_beta   90.00
_cell.angle_gamma   90.00
#
_symmetry.space_group_name_H-M   'P 1'
#
loop_
_entity.id
_entity.type
_entity.pdbx_description
1 polymer ?
#
loop_
_entity_poly.entity_id
_entity_poly.type
_entity_poly.pdbx_seq_one_letter_code
_entity_poly.pdbx_strand_id
1 'polypeptide(L)'
;MISLDFSTYRFYENLAKMNLTNWRIQALFNLDLFEKASFPVRVKNNMELRMLIDTMQENRFESFMNELDGLTEDELEEFLHALKESYYFQVNMFPHQKPIISYDTVLHALVIKNRLEQLKPEYKTLLEIGPGCGYFSFYLKHRECLKNYTAIEACESFYLLQNQVNQFCFGSQFEQKVPIPIEYVEPKINKTFGINDETLIELDKNNFISNKEEKRAFHLPWWKLGSLYESKNVFDIIMSNSNLLEFSSGALTYYLDLIQNKLDKEGFFFVNGPGHHTSATQREELGQLLFQADFAPIAIVSEVENLYDLKVIEKEIMDEDEVVFSPFTMQVKKFLYEEKDKLLKDKSVVIIDDYITHHDDFKEYKFISTSMLKQHKISSKKVIIGTRSQNIYDTFETFFIERGFNILNLNDIVIQAKSFCMWTGIFINKKHELFEKYHKRELFRRPSFFADEFEFKQLFEGDITQKRKKYSKIEIKQLLQKKLDK
;
A
#
# COMPACT_ATOMS: atom_id res chain seq x y z
N MET A 1 -5.91 9.62 29.99
CA MET A 1 -4.54 9.76 29.44
C MET A 1 -4.46 11.15 28.82
N ILE A 2 -3.40 11.93 29.09
CA ILE A 2 -3.23 13.26 28.46
C ILE A 2 -2.88 13.01 26.99
N SER A 3 -3.64 13.61 26.08
CA SER A 3 -3.39 13.57 24.65
C SER A 3 -2.07 14.29 24.33
N LEU A 4 -1.22 13.68 23.49
CA LEU A 4 0.05 14.29 23.09
C LEU A 4 -0.20 15.49 22.18
N ASP A 5 0.38 16.62 22.54
CA ASP A 5 0.39 17.84 21.72
C ASP A 5 1.71 18.02 20.97
N PHE A 6 1.69 18.93 19.99
CA PHE A 6 2.85 19.24 19.16
C PHE A 6 4.03 19.82 19.98
N SER A 7 3.77 20.58 21.04
CA SER A 7 4.80 21.19 21.89
C SER A 7 5.59 20.12 22.62
N THR A 8 4.88 19.17 23.22
CA THR A 8 5.44 18.01 23.94
C THR A 8 6.21 17.12 22.97
N TYR A 9 5.64 16.80 21.81
CA TYR A 9 6.34 16.03 20.78
C TYR A 9 7.67 16.70 20.39
N ARG A 10 7.64 18.00 20.07
CA ARG A 10 8.84 18.75 19.67
C ARG A 10 9.87 18.88 20.77
N PHE A 11 9.44 19.06 22.02
CA PHE A 11 10.35 19.07 23.16
C PHE A 11 11.16 17.77 23.20
N TYR A 12 10.49 16.61 23.09
CA TYR A 12 11.17 15.33 23.10
C TYR A 12 11.96 15.01 21.84
N GLU A 13 11.48 15.45 20.67
CA GLU A 13 12.26 15.36 19.44
C GLU A 13 13.57 16.17 19.56
N ASN A 14 13.51 17.38 20.11
CA ASN A 14 14.68 18.23 20.32
C ASN A 14 15.65 17.61 21.32
N LEU A 15 15.16 17.05 22.43
CA LEU A 15 16.00 16.30 23.36
C LEU A 15 16.66 15.10 22.67
N ALA A 16 15.93 14.37 21.81
CA ALA A 16 16.50 13.26 21.06
C ALA A 16 17.61 13.75 20.10
N LYS A 17 17.36 14.85 19.37
CA LYS A 17 18.34 15.48 18.47
C LYS A 17 19.61 15.93 19.21
N MET A 18 19.47 16.50 20.41
CA MET A 18 20.61 16.91 21.25
C MET A 18 21.48 15.74 21.71
N ASN A 19 20.91 14.53 21.82
CA ASN A 19 21.63 13.32 22.22
C ASN A 19 22.24 12.55 21.04
N LEU A 20 22.08 13.04 19.80
CA LEU A 20 22.70 12.42 18.65
C LEU A 20 24.20 12.70 18.63
N THR A 21 24.98 11.69 18.27
CA THR A 21 26.43 11.82 18.10
C THR A 21 26.81 12.67 16.89
N ASN A 22 25.94 12.75 15.88
CA ASN A 22 26.15 13.52 14.65
C ASN A 22 24.81 13.91 13.99
N TRP A 23 24.73 15.12 13.43
CA TRP A 23 23.59 15.64 12.65
C TRP A 23 23.21 14.75 11.46
N ARG A 24 24.15 13.98 10.90
CA ARG A 24 23.86 13.04 9.79
C ARG A 24 22.83 11.99 10.15
N ILE A 25 22.73 11.58 11.43
CA ILE A 25 21.71 10.63 11.89
C ILE A 25 20.32 11.27 11.79
N GLN A 26 20.20 12.55 12.17
CA GLN A 26 18.95 13.30 12.01
C GLN A 26 18.58 13.41 10.53
N ALA A 27 19.54 13.71 9.66
CA ALA A 27 19.31 13.90 8.23
C ALA A 27 18.75 12.65 7.53
N LEU A 28 18.94 11.45 8.09
CA LEU A 28 18.33 10.23 7.55
C LEU A 28 16.80 10.31 7.55
N PHE A 29 16.22 10.93 8.58
CA PHE A 29 14.79 10.98 8.83
C PHE A 29 14.14 12.30 8.40
N ASN A 30 14.86 13.14 7.65
CA ASN A 30 14.27 14.32 7.03
C ASN A 30 13.27 13.91 5.94
N LEU A 31 12.19 14.69 5.81
CA LEU A 31 11.08 14.42 4.90
C LEU A 31 11.12 15.37 3.71
N ASP A 32 12.26 15.38 3.01
CA ASP A 32 12.54 16.34 1.93
C ASP A 32 11.46 16.33 0.83
N LEU A 33 10.93 15.15 0.48
CA LEU A 33 9.88 15.04 -0.54
C LEU A 33 8.60 15.75 -0.12
N PHE A 34 8.19 15.56 1.14
CA PHE A 34 6.99 16.17 1.70
C PHE A 34 7.14 17.68 1.79
N GLU A 35 8.29 18.15 2.29
CA GLU A 35 8.56 19.59 2.38
C GLU A 35 8.60 20.25 0.99
N LYS A 36 9.21 19.62 -0.01
CA LYS A 36 9.21 20.09 -1.41
C LYS A 36 7.81 20.12 -2.03
N ALA A 37 6.95 19.17 -1.66
CA ALA A 37 5.55 19.14 -2.07
C ALA A 37 4.66 20.12 -1.29
N SER A 38 5.24 20.93 -0.39
CA SER A 38 4.50 21.82 0.53
C SER A 38 3.52 21.08 1.44
N PHE A 39 3.76 19.78 1.67
CA PHE A 39 2.99 18.99 2.61
C PHE A 39 3.24 19.49 4.04
N PRO A 40 2.19 19.61 4.90
CA PRO A 40 2.33 20.11 6.26
C PRO A 40 3.00 19.06 7.18
N VAL A 41 4.33 18.93 7.10
CA VAL A 41 5.12 18.02 7.97
C VAL A 41 5.00 18.40 9.46
N ARG A 42 4.82 19.69 9.73
CA ARG A 42 4.75 20.29 11.06
C ARG A 42 3.43 21.04 11.22
N VAL A 43 2.80 20.94 12.40
CA VAL A 43 1.56 21.65 12.72
C VAL A 43 1.76 22.64 13.87
N LYS A 44 0.99 23.72 13.91
CA LYS A 44 1.05 24.75 14.97
C LYS A 44 0.07 24.48 16.11
N ASN A 45 -0.91 23.62 15.88
CA ASN A 45 -1.90 23.22 16.88
C ASN A 45 -2.61 21.94 16.40
N ASN A 46 -3.33 21.28 17.31
CA ASN A 46 -4.01 20.02 17.00
C ASN A 46 -5.16 20.19 15.98
N MET A 47 -5.75 21.39 15.81
CA MET A 47 -6.82 21.60 14.83
C MET A 47 -6.31 21.52 13.39
N GLU A 48 -5.04 21.85 13.15
CA GLU A 48 -4.40 21.70 11.84
C GLU A 48 -4.34 20.23 11.39
N LEU A 49 -4.36 19.25 12.30
CA LEU A 49 -4.40 17.83 11.96
C LEU A 49 -5.62 17.45 11.11
N ARG A 50 -6.70 18.24 11.19
CA ARG A 50 -7.91 18.01 10.37
C ARG A 50 -7.59 18.02 8.87
N MET A 51 -6.63 18.82 8.43
CA MET A 51 -6.29 18.92 7.00
C MET A 51 -5.66 17.64 6.45
N LEU A 52 -5.22 16.73 7.33
CA LEU A 52 -4.61 15.45 6.97
C LEU A 52 -5.62 14.31 6.86
N ILE A 53 -6.88 14.56 7.20
CA ILE A 53 -7.92 13.54 7.13
C ILE A 53 -8.19 13.25 5.66
N ASP A 54 -8.05 11.98 5.29
CA ASP A 54 -8.32 11.44 3.96
C ASP A 54 -7.41 11.96 2.83
N THR A 55 -6.20 12.45 3.13
CA THR A 55 -5.32 13.06 2.12
C THR A 55 -4.40 12.07 1.39
N MET A 56 -3.98 10.98 2.03
CA MET A 56 -2.96 10.10 1.44
C MET A 56 -3.45 9.23 0.29
N GLN A 57 -4.77 9.04 0.19
CA GLN A 57 -5.38 8.21 -0.85
C GLN A 57 -6.47 8.97 -1.62
N GLU A 58 -6.41 10.31 -1.62
CA GLU A 58 -7.44 11.15 -2.20
C GLU A 58 -7.73 10.75 -3.66
N ASN A 59 -9.03 10.67 -4.00
CA ASN A 59 -9.53 10.34 -5.34
C ASN A 59 -9.26 8.90 -5.82
N ARG A 60 -8.96 7.96 -4.93
CA ARG A 60 -8.68 6.54 -5.28
C ARG A 60 -9.80 5.57 -4.93
N PHE A 61 -10.92 6.03 -4.37
CA PHE A 61 -12.05 5.17 -4.01
C PHE A 61 -12.50 4.24 -5.15
N GLU A 62 -12.69 4.77 -6.35
CA GLU A 62 -13.13 3.94 -7.49
C GLU A 62 -12.04 2.96 -7.93
N SER A 63 -10.76 3.33 -7.80
CA SER A 63 -9.65 2.42 -8.05
C SER A 63 -9.65 1.24 -7.08
N PHE A 64 -9.83 1.49 -5.78
CA PHE A 64 -9.93 0.42 -4.78
C PHE A 64 -11.21 -0.42 -4.95
N MET A 65 -12.35 0.21 -5.24
CA MET A 65 -13.61 -0.50 -5.49
C MET A 65 -13.51 -1.41 -6.71
N ASN A 66 -12.78 -0.99 -7.75
CA ASN A 66 -12.49 -1.81 -8.92
C ASN A 66 -11.50 -2.93 -8.61
N GLU A 67 -10.44 -2.67 -7.83
CA GLU A 67 -9.50 -3.70 -7.41
C GLU A 67 -10.19 -4.83 -6.64
N LEU A 68 -11.07 -4.48 -5.71
CA LEU A 68 -11.84 -5.46 -4.93
C LEU A 68 -12.93 -6.17 -5.75
N ASP A 69 -13.20 -5.67 -6.96
CA ASP A 69 -14.38 -6.00 -7.76
C ASP A 69 -15.70 -5.84 -6.99
N GLY A 70 -15.78 -4.77 -6.19
CA GLY A 70 -16.87 -4.54 -5.26
C GLY A 70 -16.65 -5.19 -3.88
N LEU A 71 -17.62 -4.98 -3.00
CA LEU A 71 -17.62 -5.50 -1.64
C LEU A 71 -18.64 -6.64 -1.51
N THR A 72 -18.27 -7.66 -0.75
CA THR A 72 -19.21 -8.60 -0.16
C THR A 72 -20.06 -7.91 0.92
N GLU A 73 -21.11 -8.58 1.42
CA GLU A 73 -21.95 -8.02 2.48
C GLU A 73 -21.16 -7.79 3.78
N ASP A 74 -20.29 -8.73 4.15
CA ASP A 74 -19.44 -8.63 5.34
C ASP A 74 -18.40 -7.52 5.19
N GLU A 75 -17.72 -7.43 4.04
CA GLU A 75 -16.75 -6.35 3.76
C GLU A 75 -17.43 -4.97 3.75
N LEU A 76 -18.66 -4.86 3.24
CA LEU A 76 -19.43 -3.62 3.28
C LEU A 76 -19.76 -3.24 4.73
N GLU A 77 -20.16 -4.18 5.56
CA GLU A 77 -20.48 -3.92 6.96
C GLU A 77 -19.23 -3.46 7.73
N GLU A 78 -18.10 -4.13 7.54
CA GLU A 78 -16.81 -3.71 8.10
C GLU A 78 -16.40 -2.31 7.62
N PHE A 79 -16.56 -2.02 6.32
CA PHE A 79 -16.26 -0.72 5.75
C PHE A 79 -17.12 0.39 6.35
N LEU A 80 -18.44 0.17 6.43
CA LEU A 80 -19.37 1.13 7.04
C LEU A 80 -19.12 1.34 8.53
N HIS A 81 -18.73 0.28 9.24
CA HIS A 81 -18.35 0.36 10.65
C HIS A 81 -17.08 1.20 10.84
N ALA A 82 -16.04 0.94 10.06
CA ALA A 82 -14.81 1.75 10.10
C ALA A 82 -15.05 3.23 9.71
N LEU A 83 -15.95 3.50 8.75
CA LEU A 83 -16.38 4.87 8.42
C LEU A 83 -17.13 5.54 9.58
N LYS A 84 -17.99 4.80 10.29
CA LYS A 84 -18.70 5.29 11.49
C LYS A 84 -17.71 5.63 12.62
N GLU A 85 -16.71 4.79 12.82
CA GLU A 85 -15.63 5.01 13.79
C GLU A 85 -14.78 6.23 13.44
N SER A 86 -14.38 6.37 12.18
CA SER A 86 -13.68 7.57 11.68
C SER A 86 -14.53 8.83 11.87
N TYR A 87 -15.85 8.77 11.62
CA TYR A 87 -16.77 9.87 11.85
C TYR A 87 -16.79 10.29 13.33
N TYR A 88 -16.96 9.35 14.27
CA TYR A 88 -16.97 9.68 15.69
C TYR A 88 -15.62 10.17 16.22
N PHE A 89 -14.52 9.59 15.72
CA PHE A 89 -13.20 10.12 15.99
C PHE A 89 -13.12 11.61 15.64
N GLN A 90 -13.60 11.98 14.45
CA GLN A 90 -13.60 13.38 14.00
C GLN A 90 -14.51 14.28 14.83
N VAL A 91 -15.72 13.81 15.19
CA VAL A 91 -16.64 14.57 16.05
C VAL A 91 -16.01 14.86 17.41
N ASN A 92 -15.32 13.88 17.98
CA ASN A 92 -14.67 14.01 19.30
C ASN A 92 -13.42 14.89 19.22
N MET A 93 -12.61 14.73 18.18
CA MET A 93 -11.32 15.43 18.05
C MET A 93 -11.48 16.87 17.52
N PHE A 94 -12.49 17.11 16.69
CA PHE A 94 -12.73 18.40 16.01
C PHE A 94 -14.19 18.88 16.20
N PRO A 95 -14.65 19.12 17.44
CA PRO A 95 -16.07 19.31 17.78
C PRO A 95 -16.76 20.52 17.12
N HIS A 96 -15.99 21.48 16.61
CA HIS A 96 -16.50 22.68 15.93
C HIS A 96 -16.36 22.62 14.41
N GLN A 97 -16.02 21.44 13.87
CA GLN A 97 -15.80 21.24 12.45
C GLN A 97 -16.76 20.17 11.94
N LYS A 98 -17.27 20.36 10.73
CA LYS A 98 -18.08 19.34 10.08
C LYS A 98 -17.18 18.13 9.76
N PRO A 99 -17.52 16.91 10.23
CA PRO A 99 -16.79 15.70 9.86
C PRO A 99 -16.84 15.47 8.36
N ILE A 100 -15.77 14.93 7.80
CA ILE A 100 -15.73 14.44 6.42
C ILE A 100 -15.83 12.93 6.43
N ILE A 101 -16.47 12.36 5.40
CA ILE A 101 -16.52 10.90 5.26
C ILE A 101 -15.27 10.50 4.50
N SER A 102 -14.36 9.80 5.18
CA SER A 102 -13.05 9.46 4.64
C SER A 102 -13.09 8.18 3.80
N TYR A 103 -13.75 8.24 2.63
CA TYR A 103 -14.00 7.05 1.81
C TYR A 103 -12.72 6.37 1.37
N ASP A 104 -11.78 7.16 0.83
CA ASP A 104 -10.66 6.64 0.07
C ASP A 104 -9.64 5.96 0.99
N THR A 105 -9.29 6.61 2.10
CA THR A 105 -8.32 6.09 3.07
C THR A 105 -8.87 4.94 3.91
N VAL A 106 -10.16 4.96 4.25
CA VAL A 106 -10.77 3.82 4.98
C VAL A 106 -10.91 2.60 4.05
N LEU A 107 -11.29 2.80 2.78
CA LEU A 107 -11.37 1.69 1.82
C LEU A 107 -9.97 1.12 1.51
N HIS A 108 -8.96 1.97 1.40
CA HIS A 108 -7.57 1.53 1.28
C HIS A 108 -7.13 0.66 2.46
N ALA A 109 -7.47 1.05 3.68
CA ALA A 109 -7.17 0.25 4.86
C ALA A 109 -7.90 -1.11 4.86
N LEU A 110 -9.11 -1.20 4.30
CA LEU A 110 -9.80 -2.48 4.07
C LEU A 110 -9.07 -3.35 3.04
N VAL A 111 -8.61 -2.76 1.93
CA VAL A 111 -7.80 -3.47 0.92
C VAL A 111 -6.56 -4.09 1.58
N ILE A 112 -5.84 -3.32 2.39
CA ILE A 112 -4.69 -3.82 3.16
C ILE A 112 -5.11 -4.94 4.11
N LYS A 113 -6.19 -4.75 4.89
CA LYS A 113 -6.71 -5.77 5.82
C LYS A 113 -6.89 -7.11 5.11
N ASN A 114 -7.66 -7.11 4.02
CA ASN A 114 -8.01 -8.32 3.28
C ASN A 114 -6.75 -9.04 2.78
N ARG A 115 -5.78 -8.28 2.27
CA ARG A 115 -4.50 -8.82 1.80
C ARG A 115 -3.68 -9.45 2.93
N LEU A 116 -3.57 -8.80 4.08
CA LEU A 116 -2.84 -9.35 5.22
C LEU A 116 -3.53 -10.58 5.80
N GLU A 117 -4.87 -10.59 5.82
CA GLU A 117 -5.68 -11.71 6.30
C GLU A 117 -5.61 -12.91 5.36
N GLN A 118 -5.52 -12.69 4.05
CA GLN A 118 -5.28 -13.80 3.12
C GLN A 118 -3.83 -14.31 3.19
N LEU A 119 -2.86 -13.40 3.37
CA LEU A 119 -1.45 -13.76 3.48
C LEU A 119 -1.14 -14.56 4.75
N LYS A 120 -1.67 -14.13 5.90
CA LYS A 120 -1.45 -14.80 7.19
C LYS A 120 -2.67 -14.62 8.11
N PRO A 121 -3.74 -15.41 7.96
CA PRO A 121 -5.02 -15.21 8.65
C PRO A 121 -4.93 -15.07 10.17
N GLU A 122 -3.95 -15.71 10.80
CA GLU A 122 -3.75 -15.72 12.25
C GLU A 122 -2.55 -14.88 12.75
N TYR A 123 -2.10 -13.87 11.99
CA TYR A 123 -1.03 -12.99 12.47
C TYR A 123 -1.44 -12.32 13.81
N LYS A 124 -0.53 -12.36 14.79
CA LYS A 124 -0.71 -11.84 16.15
C LYS A 124 0.10 -10.56 16.38
N THR A 125 1.14 -10.36 15.58
CA THR A 125 2.08 -9.26 15.74
C THR A 125 2.32 -8.54 14.40
N LEU A 126 2.08 -7.24 14.37
CA LEU A 126 2.22 -6.40 13.19
C LEU A 126 3.07 -5.16 13.51
N LEU A 127 4.10 -4.93 12.70
CA LEU A 127 4.82 -3.66 12.66
C LEU A 127 4.43 -2.90 11.39
N GLU A 128 3.90 -1.70 11.51
CA GLU A 128 3.56 -0.84 10.38
C GLU A 128 4.52 0.35 10.32
N ILE A 129 5.20 0.50 9.18
CA ILE A 129 6.11 1.61 8.89
C ILE A 129 5.39 2.57 7.96
N GLY A 130 5.22 3.82 8.42
CA GLY A 130 4.54 4.91 7.70
C GLY A 130 3.05 4.64 7.49
N PRO A 131 2.22 4.60 8.55
CA PRO A 131 0.80 4.27 8.44
C PRO A 131 -0.06 5.40 7.83
N GLY A 132 0.54 6.52 7.40
CA GLY A 132 -0.16 7.66 6.78
C GLY A 132 -1.14 8.31 7.75
N CYS A 133 -2.44 8.23 7.49
CA CYS A 133 -3.45 8.76 8.42
C CYS A 133 -3.72 7.85 9.64
N GLY A 134 -3.18 6.63 9.68
CA GLY A 134 -3.35 5.68 10.79
C GLY A 134 -4.68 4.91 10.79
N TYR A 135 -5.39 4.87 9.66
CA TYR A 135 -6.76 4.36 9.60
C TYR A 135 -6.87 2.85 9.66
N PHE A 136 -5.76 2.15 9.46
CA PHE A 136 -5.73 0.71 9.63
C PHE A 136 -6.11 0.29 11.07
N SER A 137 -5.87 1.16 12.05
CA SER A 137 -6.28 0.97 13.45
C SER A 137 -7.79 0.79 13.66
N PHE A 138 -8.64 1.37 12.81
CA PHE A 138 -10.10 1.16 12.91
C PHE A 138 -10.50 -0.29 12.66
N TYR A 139 -9.71 -1.03 11.86
CA TYR A 139 -9.89 -2.45 11.64
C TYR A 139 -9.19 -3.28 12.73
N LEU A 140 -7.93 -2.94 13.04
CA LEU A 140 -7.11 -3.71 13.98
C LEU A 140 -7.68 -3.75 15.41
N LYS A 141 -8.42 -2.72 15.85
CA LYS A 141 -8.98 -2.70 17.21
C LYS A 141 -9.96 -3.84 17.49
N HIS A 142 -10.62 -4.34 16.44
CA HIS A 142 -11.61 -5.42 16.49
C HIS A 142 -10.98 -6.81 16.30
N ARG A 143 -9.68 -6.87 16.01
CA ARG A 143 -8.98 -8.14 15.79
C ARG A 143 -8.58 -8.76 17.13
N GLU A 144 -9.31 -9.78 17.56
CA GLU A 144 -9.10 -10.42 18.87
C GLU A 144 -7.75 -11.15 18.98
N CYS A 145 -7.27 -11.73 17.87
CA CYS A 145 -6.00 -12.47 17.86
C CYS A 145 -4.76 -11.56 17.86
N LEU A 146 -4.92 -10.25 17.62
CA LEU A 146 -3.84 -9.27 17.61
C LEU A 146 -3.34 -9.02 19.04
N LYS A 147 -2.06 -9.32 19.28
CA LYS A 147 -1.37 -9.13 20.56
C LYS A 147 -0.48 -7.90 20.57
N ASN A 148 0.12 -7.57 19.44
CA ASN A 148 1.03 -6.43 19.34
C ASN A 148 0.89 -5.76 17.97
N TYR A 149 0.38 -4.53 17.96
CA TYR A 149 0.46 -3.62 16.83
C TYR A 149 1.45 -2.51 17.17
N THR A 150 2.51 -2.39 16.39
CA THR A 150 3.50 -1.33 16.53
C THR A 150 3.49 -0.48 15.28
N ALA A 151 3.32 0.84 15.42
CA ALA A 151 3.42 1.80 14.31
C ALA A 151 4.69 2.64 14.44
N ILE A 152 5.29 3.00 13.31
CA ILE A 152 6.41 3.94 13.21
C ILE A 152 6.04 5.07 12.25
N GLU A 153 6.25 6.31 12.70
CA GLU A 153 6.07 7.49 11.87
C GLU A 153 7.18 8.53 12.10
N ALA A 154 7.71 9.05 11.00
CA ALA A 154 8.74 10.09 11.00
C ALA A 154 8.15 11.50 10.85
N CYS A 155 6.99 11.63 10.20
CA CYS A 155 6.29 12.88 9.99
C CYS A 155 5.55 13.31 11.25
N GLU A 156 5.95 14.43 11.87
CA GLU A 156 5.34 14.92 13.12
C GLU A 156 3.82 15.04 13.00
N SER A 157 3.33 15.66 11.93
CA SER A 157 1.89 15.91 11.77
C SER A 157 1.09 14.61 11.66
N PHE A 158 1.62 13.63 10.92
CA PHE A 158 1.03 12.29 10.87
C PHE A 158 1.16 11.55 12.20
N TYR A 159 2.31 11.62 12.86
CA TYR A 159 2.51 10.97 14.15
C TYR A 159 1.46 11.46 15.16
N LEU A 160 1.25 12.78 15.22
CA LEU A 160 0.26 13.40 16.10
C LEU A 160 -1.16 12.96 15.75
N LEU A 161 -1.56 12.94 14.46
CA LEU A 161 -2.88 12.45 14.06
C LEU A 161 -3.07 10.97 14.45
N GLN A 162 -2.14 10.11 14.04
CA GLN A 162 -2.17 8.67 14.31
C GLN A 162 -2.18 8.37 15.81
N ASN A 163 -1.50 9.18 16.62
CA ASN A 163 -1.56 9.08 18.08
C ASN A 163 -2.99 9.24 18.60
N GLN A 164 -3.74 10.23 18.10
CA GLN A 164 -5.15 10.42 18.47
C GLN A 164 -6.03 9.28 17.97
N VAL A 165 -5.80 8.82 16.73
CA VAL A 165 -6.55 7.68 16.15
C VAL A 165 -6.32 6.42 16.99
N ASN A 166 -5.08 6.11 17.34
CA ASN A 166 -4.74 4.95 18.16
C ASN A 166 -5.25 5.07 19.59
N GLN A 167 -5.21 6.27 20.19
CA GLN A 167 -5.81 6.52 21.49
C GLN A 167 -7.32 6.30 21.48
N PHE A 168 -8.00 6.71 20.41
CA PHE A 168 -9.44 6.48 20.21
C PHE A 168 -9.75 4.98 20.01
N CYS A 169 -8.93 4.28 19.21
CA CYS A 169 -9.17 2.88 18.86
C CYS A 169 -8.85 1.90 19.99
N PHE A 170 -7.72 2.09 20.69
CA PHE A 170 -7.18 1.13 21.64
C PHE A 170 -7.28 1.60 23.11
N GLY A 171 -7.66 2.85 23.37
CA GLY A 171 -7.93 3.34 24.72
C GLY A 171 -6.76 3.13 25.69
N SER A 172 -7.02 2.39 26.77
CA SER A 172 -6.03 2.00 27.79
C SER A 172 -5.01 0.96 27.30
N GLN A 173 -5.29 0.23 26.22
CA GLN A 173 -4.34 -0.72 25.61
C GLN A 173 -3.34 -0.03 24.66
N PHE A 174 -3.49 1.27 24.40
CA PHE A 174 -2.53 2.06 23.65
C PHE A 174 -1.37 2.54 24.53
N GLU A 175 -0.18 2.60 23.95
CA GLU A 175 0.99 3.25 24.53
C GLU A 175 1.78 4.01 23.46
N GLN A 176 1.83 5.33 23.59
CA GLN A 176 2.77 6.14 22.82
C GLN A 176 4.18 6.04 23.43
N LYS A 177 5.20 5.98 22.58
CA LYS A 177 6.61 5.90 23.02
C LYS A 177 7.33 7.25 22.98
N VAL A 178 6.63 8.33 22.62
CA VAL A 178 7.05 9.68 22.99
C VAL A 178 6.95 9.76 24.52
N PRO A 179 8.06 10.04 25.23
CA PRO A 179 8.01 10.10 26.68
C PRO A 179 6.96 11.13 27.10
N ILE A 180 6.10 10.76 28.04
CA ILE A 180 5.33 11.74 28.80
C ILE A 180 6.05 11.80 30.15
N PRO A 181 6.58 12.94 30.58
CA PRO A 181 7.25 13.01 31.87
C PRO A 181 6.18 12.75 32.94
N ILE A 182 6.29 11.62 33.63
CA ILE A 182 5.40 11.26 34.76
C ILE A 182 5.40 12.36 35.84
N GLU A 183 6.50 13.13 35.91
CA GLU A 183 6.72 14.25 36.82
C GLU A 183 5.74 15.44 36.65
N TYR A 184 4.89 15.45 35.63
CA TYR A 184 3.85 16.47 35.42
C TYR A 184 2.44 16.02 35.79
N VAL A 185 2.24 14.74 36.13
CA VAL A 185 0.94 14.19 36.55
C VAL A 185 0.87 14.00 38.07
N GLU A 186 2.00 13.81 38.75
CA GLU A 186 2.05 13.93 40.20
C GLU A 186 2.27 15.38 40.60
N PRO A 187 1.33 16.01 41.33
CA PRO A 187 1.56 17.34 41.81
C PRO A 187 2.77 17.32 42.76
N LYS A 188 3.79 18.13 42.44
CA LYS A 188 4.85 18.59 43.37
C LYS A 188 4.27 19.42 44.53
N ILE A 189 3.14 19.02 45.10
CA ILE A 189 2.51 19.59 46.29
C ILE A 189 3.24 19.10 47.55
N ASN A 190 3.87 17.91 47.55
CA ASN A 190 4.37 17.31 48.79
C ASN A 190 5.70 17.85 49.32
N LYS A 191 6.50 18.57 48.52
CA LYS A 191 7.73 19.20 49.05
C LYS A 191 7.48 20.46 49.88
N THR A 192 6.28 21.03 49.85
CA THR A 192 5.96 22.27 50.58
C THR A 192 5.42 22.02 51.99
N PHE A 193 4.97 20.80 52.31
CA PHE A 193 4.23 20.52 53.56
C PHE A 193 4.93 19.57 54.55
N GLY A 194 6.12 19.06 54.26
CA GLY A 194 6.89 18.25 55.21
C GLY A 194 6.19 16.95 55.66
N ILE A 195 5.24 16.44 54.85
CA ILE A 195 4.53 15.19 55.13
C ILE A 195 5.40 14.02 54.68
N ASN A 196 5.59 13.04 55.55
CA ASN A 196 6.38 11.85 55.27
C ASN A 196 5.60 10.92 54.32
N ASP A 197 6.00 10.92 53.04
CA ASP A 197 5.26 10.39 51.88
C ASP A 197 5.00 8.87 51.93
N GLU A 198 5.83 8.10 52.62
CA GLU A 198 5.76 6.63 52.61
C GLU A 198 4.40 6.11 53.12
N THR A 199 3.86 6.75 54.16
CA THR A 199 2.57 6.36 54.77
C THR A 199 1.35 6.68 53.89
N LEU A 200 1.38 7.77 53.12
CA LEU A 200 0.28 8.16 52.23
C LEU A 200 0.31 7.34 50.94
N ILE A 201 1.50 7.08 50.40
CA ILE A 201 1.69 6.23 49.21
C ILE A 201 1.25 4.79 49.49
N GLU A 202 1.48 4.26 50.70
CA GLU A 202 0.96 2.94 51.09
C GLU A 202 -0.56 2.91 51.27
N LEU A 203 -1.16 3.96 51.84
CA LEU A 203 -2.62 4.08 51.98
C LEU A 203 -3.31 4.17 50.61
N ASP A 204 -2.73 4.89 49.66
CA ASP A 204 -3.28 5.01 48.30
C ASP A 204 -3.08 3.74 47.47
N LYS A 205 -1.93 3.05 47.57
CA LYS A 205 -1.70 1.78 46.87
C LYS A 205 -2.73 0.70 47.22
N ASN A 206 -3.29 0.73 48.45
CA ASN A 206 -4.34 -0.19 48.87
C ASN A 206 -5.75 0.23 48.38
N ASN A 207 -5.93 1.48 47.95
CA ASN A 207 -7.21 2.01 47.46
C ASN A 207 -7.30 2.06 45.92
N PHE A 208 -6.17 1.97 45.21
CA PHE A 208 -6.16 1.91 43.75
C PHE A 208 -6.12 0.47 43.24
N ILE A 209 -7.20 0.07 42.56
CA ILE A 209 -7.18 -1.14 41.73
C ILE A 209 -6.26 -0.84 40.54
N SER A 210 -5.03 -1.36 40.56
CA SER A 210 -4.16 -1.28 39.40
C SER A 210 -4.72 -2.19 38.31
N ASN A 211 -5.55 -1.63 37.42
CA ASN A 211 -5.95 -2.35 36.22
C ASN A 211 -4.76 -2.34 35.26
N LYS A 212 -3.82 -3.28 35.45
CA LYS A 212 -2.70 -3.51 34.52
C LYS A 212 -3.26 -4.19 33.27
N GLU A 213 -4.02 -3.44 32.48
CA GLU A 213 -4.38 -3.88 31.15
C GLU A 213 -3.11 -4.01 30.30
N GLU A 214 -2.98 -5.16 29.65
CA GLU A 214 -1.87 -5.44 28.76
C GLU A 214 -1.92 -4.48 27.57
N LYS A 215 -0.78 -3.85 27.27
CA LYS A 215 -0.65 -2.95 26.13
C LYS A 215 -0.61 -3.77 24.85
N ARG A 216 -1.44 -3.39 23.87
CA ARG A 216 -1.60 -4.07 22.59
C ARG A 216 -1.15 -3.21 21.42
N ALA A 217 -1.23 -1.89 21.54
CA ALA A 217 -0.87 -0.96 20.47
C ALA A 217 0.23 0.00 20.93
N PHE A 218 1.28 0.14 20.13
CA PHE A 218 2.45 0.97 20.42
C PHE A 218 2.71 1.91 19.25
N HIS A 219 3.06 3.15 19.54
CA HIS A 219 3.43 4.11 18.49
C HIS A 219 4.79 4.74 18.77
N LEU A 220 5.74 4.54 17.85
CA LEU A 220 7.12 4.97 17.98
C LEU A 220 7.45 6.13 17.05
N PRO A 221 8.03 7.22 17.56
CA PRO A 221 8.63 8.23 16.70
C PRO A 221 9.98 7.72 16.15
N TRP A 222 10.48 8.34 15.09
CA TRP A 222 11.73 7.94 14.41
C TRP A 222 12.96 7.83 15.34
N TRP A 223 13.03 8.61 16.42
CA TRP A 223 14.16 8.55 17.36
C TRP A 223 14.07 7.42 18.39
N LYS A 224 13.02 6.59 18.34
CA LYS A 224 12.87 5.41 19.22
C LYS A 224 13.15 4.09 18.50
N LEU A 225 13.59 4.13 17.25
CA LEU A 225 13.88 2.91 16.48
C LEU A 225 14.96 2.03 17.11
N GLY A 226 15.98 2.60 17.75
CA GLY A 226 16.98 1.84 18.50
C GLY A 226 16.36 1.00 19.63
N SER A 227 15.38 1.55 20.35
CA SER A 227 14.69 0.80 21.42
C SER A 227 13.85 -0.36 20.86
N LEU A 228 13.27 -0.19 19.67
CA LEU A 228 12.63 -1.30 18.97
C LEU A 228 13.67 -2.34 18.58
N TYR A 229 14.77 -1.92 17.93
CA TYR A 229 15.89 -2.76 17.51
C TYR A 229 16.46 -3.63 18.64
N GLU A 230 16.58 -3.09 19.84
CA GLU A 230 17.09 -3.81 21.02
C GLU A 230 16.03 -4.69 21.71
N SER A 231 14.74 -4.44 21.46
CA SER A 231 13.66 -5.21 22.08
C SER A 231 13.65 -6.67 21.61
N LYS A 232 13.08 -7.56 22.43
CA LYS A 232 12.90 -8.98 22.08
C LYS A 232 11.69 -9.23 21.16
N ASN A 233 10.92 -8.18 20.85
CA ASN A 233 9.73 -8.31 20.02
C ASN A 233 10.13 -8.66 18.58
N VAL A 234 9.43 -9.64 18.02
CA VAL A 234 9.45 -10.00 16.60
C VAL A 234 8.03 -9.92 16.06
N PHE A 235 7.88 -9.80 14.75
CA PHE A 235 6.59 -9.57 14.10
C PHE A 235 6.31 -10.63 13.03
N ASP A 236 5.07 -11.12 13.05
CA ASP A 236 4.50 -12.01 12.03
C ASP A 236 4.43 -11.31 10.68
N ILE A 237 4.12 -10.02 10.70
CA ILE A 237 4.08 -9.17 9.52
C ILE A 237 4.78 -7.86 9.84
N ILE A 238 5.69 -7.45 8.96
CA ILE A 238 6.15 -6.06 8.91
C ILE A 238 5.59 -5.45 7.63
N MET A 239 4.88 -4.35 7.74
CA MET A 239 4.30 -3.62 6.61
C MET A 239 5.05 -2.33 6.36
N SER A 240 5.41 -2.06 5.11
CA SER A 240 5.75 -0.72 4.62
C SER A 240 4.62 -0.23 3.72
N ASN A 241 4.05 0.92 4.05
CA ASN A 241 2.96 1.51 3.27
C ASN A 241 3.48 2.73 2.51
N SER A 242 3.73 2.57 1.21
CA SER A 242 4.04 3.65 0.27
C SER A 242 5.20 4.55 0.67
N ASN A 243 6.29 4.01 1.26
CA ASN A 243 7.40 4.85 1.75
C ASN A 243 8.82 4.39 1.40
N LEU A 244 9.02 3.19 0.83
CA LEU A 244 10.38 2.67 0.59
C LEU A 244 11.22 3.57 -0.33
N LEU A 245 10.59 4.17 -1.35
CA LEU A 245 11.20 5.10 -2.29
C LEU A 245 11.16 6.56 -1.80
N GLU A 246 10.53 6.83 -0.66
CA GLU A 246 10.51 8.14 -0.02
C GLU A 246 11.66 8.30 0.98
N PHE A 247 12.26 7.19 1.41
CA PHE A 247 13.43 7.20 2.27
C PHE A 247 14.68 7.71 1.54
N SER A 248 15.52 8.43 2.29
CA SER A 248 16.92 8.57 1.89
C SER A 248 17.59 7.20 1.85
N SER A 249 18.62 7.01 1.01
CA SER A 249 19.35 5.73 0.91
C SER A 249 19.84 5.20 2.28
N GLY A 250 20.32 6.10 3.15
CA GLY A 250 20.73 5.74 4.50
C GLY A 250 19.58 5.33 5.42
N ALA A 251 18.42 6.00 5.33
CA ALA A 251 17.23 5.59 6.07
C ALA A 251 16.69 4.26 5.57
N LEU A 252 16.60 4.05 4.26
CA LEU A 252 16.16 2.78 3.68
C LEU A 252 17.05 1.64 4.18
N THR A 253 18.37 1.79 4.12
CA THR A 253 19.32 0.80 4.64
C THR A 253 19.06 0.49 6.12
N TYR A 254 18.86 1.53 6.94
CA TYR A 254 18.58 1.38 8.37
C TYR A 254 17.24 0.65 8.62
N TYR A 255 16.18 0.99 7.89
CA TYR A 255 14.90 0.33 8.00
C TYR A 255 14.96 -1.12 7.52
N LEU A 256 15.68 -1.42 6.44
CA LEU A 256 15.85 -2.80 5.96
C LEU A 256 16.58 -3.68 6.99
N ASP A 257 17.61 -3.16 7.67
CA ASP A 257 18.27 -3.87 8.77
C ASP A 257 17.33 -4.09 9.97
N LEU A 258 16.53 -3.07 10.34
CA LEU A 258 15.50 -3.20 11.36
C LEU A 258 14.47 -4.28 11.00
N ILE A 259 13.99 -4.29 9.75
CA ILE A 259 13.03 -5.30 9.26
C ILE A 259 13.66 -6.69 9.31
N GLN A 260 14.90 -6.87 8.83
CA GLN A 260 15.63 -8.14 8.93
C GLN A 260 15.73 -8.64 10.38
N ASN A 261 16.05 -7.74 11.31
CA ASN A 261 16.16 -8.06 12.72
C ASN A 261 14.82 -8.48 13.33
N LYS A 262 13.74 -7.75 13.02
CA LYS A 262 12.44 -7.86 13.69
C LYS A 262 11.43 -8.77 13.02
N LEU A 263 11.64 -9.17 11.77
CA LEU A 263 10.76 -10.10 11.10
C LEU A 263 10.96 -11.50 11.69
N ASP A 264 9.84 -12.12 12.09
CA ASP A 264 9.81 -13.51 12.54
C ASP A 264 10.34 -14.45 11.45
N LYS A 265 10.80 -15.65 11.83
CA LYS A 265 11.30 -16.66 10.89
C LYS A 265 10.23 -17.11 9.88
N GLU A 266 8.95 -17.08 10.27
CA GLU A 266 7.80 -17.40 9.42
C GLU A 266 7.03 -16.12 9.08
N GLY A 267 7.70 -14.97 9.20
CA GLY A 267 7.11 -13.66 8.99
C GLY A 267 7.20 -13.19 7.53
N PHE A 268 6.30 -12.29 7.17
CA PHE A 268 6.28 -11.63 5.87
C PHE A 268 6.59 -10.14 5.98
N PHE A 269 7.47 -9.65 5.10
CA PHE A 269 7.61 -8.22 4.84
C PHE A 269 6.68 -7.84 3.69
N PHE A 270 5.57 -7.21 4.03
CA PHE A 270 4.53 -6.77 3.10
C PHE A 270 4.76 -5.30 2.72
N VAL A 271 4.75 -5.01 1.42
CA VAL A 271 4.94 -3.65 0.90
C VAL A 271 3.72 -3.26 0.09
N ASN A 272 3.05 -2.20 0.52
CA ASN A 272 1.83 -1.69 -0.09
C ASN A 272 2.11 -0.34 -0.74
N GLY A 273 2.48 -0.39 -2.02
CA GLY A 273 3.06 0.72 -2.76
C GLY A 273 4.52 0.97 -2.35
N PRO A 274 5.44 1.24 -3.28
CA PRO A 274 6.81 1.57 -2.94
C PRO A 274 6.96 3.05 -2.56
N GLY A 275 5.97 3.90 -2.82
CA GLY A 275 6.02 5.37 -2.64
C GLY A 275 5.91 6.14 -3.96
N HIS A 276 6.06 7.47 -3.90
CA HIS A 276 5.75 8.42 -4.98
C HIS A 276 6.46 8.17 -6.34
N HIS A 277 5.86 8.71 -7.42
CA HIS A 277 6.18 8.57 -8.86
C HIS A 277 7.62 8.22 -9.20
N THR A 278 7.87 6.93 -9.37
CA THR A 278 9.20 6.41 -9.65
C THR A 278 9.32 5.87 -11.07
N SER A 279 10.46 6.17 -11.69
CA SER A 279 10.84 5.55 -12.95
C SER A 279 10.95 4.03 -12.75
N ALA A 280 10.88 3.27 -13.84
CA ALA A 280 11.15 1.83 -13.78
C ALA A 280 12.53 1.55 -13.14
N THR A 281 13.53 2.37 -13.45
CA THR A 281 14.89 2.30 -12.89
C THR A 281 14.92 2.39 -11.37
N GLN A 282 14.16 3.30 -10.77
CA GLN A 282 14.12 3.42 -9.30
C GLN A 282 13.48 2.19 -8.63
N ARG A 283 12.52 1.55 -9.30
CA ARG A 283 11.93 0.29 -8.82
C ARG A 283 12.92 -0.88 -8.93
N GLU A 284 13.71 -0.92 -10.01
CA GLU A 284 14.81 -1.88 -10.15
C GLU A 284 15.86 -1.68 -9.05
N GLU A 285 16.25 -0.43 -8.77
CA GLU A 285 17.18 -0.09 -7.69
C GLU A 285 16.65 -0.53 -6.33
N LEU A 286 15.36 -0.29 -6.04
CA LEU A 286 14.73 -0.79 -4.81
C LEU A 286 14.80 -2.32 -4.73
N GLY A 287 14.52 -3.02 -5.83
CA GLY A 287 14.70 -4.46 -5.90
C GLY A 287 16.14 -4.87 -5.54
N GLN A 288 17.13 -4.25 -6.17
CA GLN A 288 18.54 -4.55 -5.87
C GLN A 288 18.90 -4.31 -4.39
N LEU A 289 18.39 -3.23 -3.78
CA LEU A 289 18.60 -2.93 -2.36
C LEU A 289 17.93 -3.97 -1.45
N LEU A 290 16.71 -4.39 -1.77
CA LEU A 290 16.01 -5.46 -1.03
C LEU A 290 16.79 -6.78 -1.11
N PHE A 291 17.30 -7.14 -2.29
CA PHE A 291 18.13 -8.31 -2.49
C PHE A 291 19.43 -8.24 -1.69
N GLN A 292 20.13 -7.11 -1.75
CA GLN A 292 21.37 -6.88 -0.99
C GLN A 292 21.14 -6.91 0.54
N ALA A 293 19.92 -6.60 0.98
CA ALA A 293 19.50 -6.70 2.37
C ALA A 293 18.98 -8.10 2.74
N ASP A 294 19.27 -9.14 1.96
CA ASP A 294 18.85 -10.53 2.18
C ASP A 294 17.33 -10.71 2.25
N PHE A 295 16.57 -10.01 1.40
CA PHE A 295 15.16 -10.29 1.16
C PHE A 295 14.98 -11.09 -0.13
N ALA A 296 14.07 -12.06 -0.11
CA ALA A 296 13.61 -12.80 -1.28
C ALA A 296 12.14 -12.46 -1.57
N PRO A 297 11.73 -12.24 -2.83
CA PRO A 297 10.38 -11.89 -3.18
C PRO A 297 9.58 -13.17 -3.38
N ILE A 298 8.53 -13.36 -2.58
CA ILE A 298 7.54 -14.38 -2.86
C ILE A 298 6.68 -13.93 -4.03
N ALA A 299 6.26 -12.66 -3.98
CA ALA A 299 5.42 -12.06 -5.00
C ALA A 299 5.63 -10.56 -5.13
N ILE A 300 5.52 -10.07 -6.37
CA ILE A 300 5.45 -8.65 -6.68
C ILE A 300 4.35 -8.49 -7.74
N VAL A 301 3.49 -7.50 -7.55
CA VAL A 301 2.47 -7.10 -8.52
C VAL A 301 2.59 -5.62 -8.76
N SER A 302 2.46 -5.18 -10.02
CA SER A 302 2.54 -3.79 -10.40
C SER A 302 1.21 -3.28 -10.99
N GLU A 303 0.88 -2.01 -10.75
CA GLU A 303 -0.30 -1.32 -11.33
C GLU A 303 -0.35 -1.39 -12.85
N VAL A 304 0.81 -1.56 -13.48
CA VAL A 304 1.02 -1.32 -14.91
C VAL A 304 1.07 -2.63 -15.69
N GLU A 305 0.98 -3.78 -15.04
CA GLU A 305 0.90 -5.05 -15.72
C GLU A 305 -0.48 -5.63 -15.44
N ASN A 306 -1.43 -5.23 -16.29
CA ASN A 306 -2.56 -6.11 -16.55
C ASN A 306 -1.91 -7.43 -16.94
N LEU A 307 -2.01 -8.42 -16.06
CA LEU A 307 -1.76 -9.81 -16.40
C LEU A 307 -2.68 -10.09 -17.59
N TYR A 308 -2.16 -9.91 -18.79
CA TYR A 308 -2.65 -10.65 -19.93
C TYR A 308 -2.33 -12.08 -19.53
N ASP A 309 -3.32 -12.76 -18.97
CA ASP A 309 -3.23 -14.19 -18.76
C ASP A 309 -3.19 -14.78 -20.17
N LEU A 310 -1.98 -14.81 -20.74
CA LEU A 310 -1.74 -15.26 -22.09
C LEU A 310 -2.23 -16.70 -22.25
N LYS A 311 -2.39 -17.45 -21.15
CA LYS A 311 -2.97 -18.81 -21.14
C LYS A 311 -4.50 -18.81 -21.21
N VAL A 312 -5.19 -17.83 -20.61
CA VAL A 312 -6.65 -17.62 -20.81
C VAL A 312 -6.92 -17.09 -22.21
N ILE A 313 -6.10 -16.16 -22.69
CA ILE A 313 -6.07 -15.70 -24.09
C ILE A 313 -5.76 -16.89 -25.01
N GLU A 314 -4.79 -17.75 -24.71
CA GLU A 314 -4.52 -18.96 -25.48
C GLU A 314 -5.73 -19.91 -25.46
N LYS A 315 -6.38 -20.13 -24.32
CA LYS A 315 -7.44 -21.13 -24.22
C LYS A 315 -8.78 -20.68 -24.80
N GLU A 316 -9.15 -19.41 -24.64
CA GLU A 316 -10.38 -18.85 -25.23
C GLU A 316 -10.21 -18.47 -26.70
N ILE A 317 -8.97 -18.28 -27.16
CA ILE A 317 -8.69 -17.77 -28.49
C ILE A 317 -8.01 -18.80 -29.41
N MET A 318 -7.37 -19.86 -28.91
CA MET A 318 -6.79 -20.92 -29.76
C MET A 318 -7.79 -22.01 -30.19
N ASP A 319 -9.02 -22.00 -29.68
CA ASP A 319 -10.09 -22.87 -30.21
C ASP A 319 -10.76 -22.27 -31.48
N GLU A 320 -10.41 -21.03 -31.85
CA GLU A 320 -10.80 -20.45 -33.12
C GLU A 320 -9.55 -20.04 -33.92
N ASP A 321 -9.51 -20.45 -35.19
CA ASP A 321 -8.50 -19.93 -36.11
C ASP A 321 -8.58 -18.38 -36.07
N GLU A 322 -7.48 -17.72 -35.65
CA GLU A 322 -7.05 -16.35 -36.02
C GLU A 322 -7.00 -15.26 -34.92
N VAL A 323 -5.81 -14.68 -34.73
CA VAL A 323 -5.58 -13.44 -33.96
C VAL A 323 -4.49 -12.58 -34.58
N VAL A 324 -4.74 -11.27 -34.63
CA VAL A 324 -3.74 -10.23 -34.91
C VAL A 324 -3.58 -9.33 -33.68
N PHE A 325 -2.34 -9.09 -33.22
CA PHE A 325 -2.02 -8.23 -32.07
C PHE A 325 -1.56 -6.83 -32.52
N SER A 326 -2.27 -5.77 -32.11
CA SER A 326 -1.88 -4.34 -32.33
C SER A 326 -1.04 -3.81 -31.14
N PRO A 327 -0.11 -2.84 -31.35
CA PRO A 327 1.18 -2.80 -30.66
C PRO A 327 1.17 -2.26 -29.23
N PHE A 328 2.06 -2.83 -28.40
CA PHE A 328 2.14 -2.55 -26.97
C PHE A 328 3.22 -1.51 -26.60
N THR A 329 4.21 -1.26 -27.46
CA THR A 329 5.40 -0.45 -27.11
C THR A 329 5.37 0.99 -27.65
N MET A 330 6.08 1.90 -26.96
CA MET A 330 6.22 3.31 -27.36
C MET A 330 7.02 3.47 -28.66
N GLN A 331 7.98 2.57 -28.90
CA GLN A 331 8.80 2.55 -30.11
C GLN A 331 7.99 2.18 -31.35
N VAL A 332 7.11 1.16 -31.27
CA VAL A 332 6.22 0.81 -32.38
C VAL A 332 5.21 1.93 -32.64
N LYS A 333 4.73 2.63 -31.60
CA LYS A 333 3.91 3.85 -31.76
C LYS A 333 4.63 4.95 -32.51
N LYS A 334 5.90 5.23 -32.17
CA LYS A 334 6.72 6.25 -32.83
C LYS A 334 6.96 5.92 -34.31
N PHE A 335 7.35 4.68 -34.59
CA PHE A 335 7.55 4.19 -35.96
C PHE A 335 6.26 4.25 -36.80
N LEU A 336 5.12 3.81 -36.24
CA LEU A 336 3.82 3.90 -36.89
C LEU A 336 3.42 5.33 -37.28
N TYR A 337 3.79 6.30 -36.44
CA TYR A 337 3.56 7.70 -36.71
C TYR A 337 4.47 8.23 -37.82
N GLU A 338 5.74 7.84 -37.81
CA GLU A 338 6.76 8.24 -38.80
C GLU A 338 6.51 7.63 -40.19
N GLU A 339 6.05 6.38 -40.26
CA GLU A 339 5.82 5.65 -41.53
C GLU A 339 4.32 5.59 -41.93
N LYS A 340 3.46 6.37 -41.26
CA LYS A 340 1.99 6.38 -41.43
C LYS A 340 1.56 6.47 -42.89
N ASP A 341 2.15 7.38 -43.66
CA ASP A 341 1.74 7.63 -45.05
C ASP A 341 2.12 6.50 -46.03
N LYS A 342 3.16 5.71 -45.71
CA LYS A 342 3.51 4.49 -46.45
C LYS A 342 2.59 3.34 -46.09
N LEU A 343 2.32 3.15 -44.80
CA LEU A 343 1.39 2.14 -44.30
C LEU A 343 -0.04 2.37 -44.81
N LEU A 344 -0.45 3.62 -44.98
CA LEU A 344 -1.75 3.99 -45.57
C LEU A 344 -1.86 3.64 -47.06
N LYS A 345 -0.75 3.54 -47.79
CA LYS A 345 -0.75 3.17 -49.23
C LYS A 345 -0.85 1.67 -49.45
N ASP A 346 -0.40 0.87 -48.48
CA ASP A 346 -0.41 -0.59 -48.58
C ASP A 346 -1.52 -1.18 -47.70
N LYS A 347 -2.66 -1.54 -48.31
CA LYS A 347 -3.93 -1.83 -47.60
C LYS A 347 -3.92 -3.09 -46.70
N SER A 348 -2.77 -3.74 -46.51
CA SER A 348 -2.70 -5.19 -46.23
C SER A 348 -1.60 -5.60 -45.25
N VAL A 349 -1.09 -4.66 -44.44
CA VAL A 349 0.00 -4.90 -43.50
C VAL A 349 -0.53 -5.17 -42.09
N VAL A 350 -0.24 -6.36 -41.57
CA VAL A 350 -0.41 -6.72 -40.16
C VAL A 350 0.93 -6.59 -39.45
N ILE A 351 0.95 -5.90 -38.29
CA ILE A 351 2.13 -5.74 -37.45
C ILE A 351 1.99 -6.72 -36.29
N ILE A 352 2.97 -7.58 -36.10
CA ILE A 352 3.08 -8.44 -34.92
C ILE A 352 4.30 -7.97 -34.13
N ASP A 353 4.05 -7.54 -32.90
CA ASP A 353 5.07 -7.14 -31.93
C ASP A 353 5.40 -8.37 -31.09
N ASP A 354 6.55 -9.01 -31.35
CA ASP A 354 7.03 -10.15 -30.56
C ASP A 354 7.73 -9.60 -29.32
N TYR A 355 6.98 -9.54 -28.21
CA TYR A 355 7.45 -8.94 -26.96
C TYR A 355 8.41 -9.90 -26.24
N ILE A 356 9.69 -9.91 -26.61
CA ILE A 356 10.73 -10.52 -25.79
C ILE A 356 11.27 -9.46 -24.82
N THR A 357 11.00 -9.67 -23.53
CA THR A 357 11.40 -8.79 -22.44
C THR A 357 12.93 -8.74 -22.25
N HIS A 358 13.47 -7.56 -22.54
CA HIS A 358 14.68 -6.90 -21.99
C HIS A 358 15.92 -6.75 -22.88
N HIS A 359 16.45 -5.53 -22.74
CA HIS A 359 17.49 -4.80 -23.46
C HIS A 359 16.98 -4.03 -24.67
N ASP A 360 17.46 -2.80 -24.82
CA ASP A 360 17.23 -1.85 -25.91
C ASP A 360 17.56 -2.39 -27.32
N ASP A 361 17.83 -3.69 -27.44
CA ASP A 361 17.95 -4.43 -28.69
C ASP A 361 16.59 -5.00 -29.09
N PHE A 362 15.80 -4.15 -29.74
CA PHE A 362 14.69 -4.59 -30.61
C PHE A 362 15.25 -5.58 -31.64
N LYS A 363 14.83 -6.86 -31.60
CA LYS A 363 15.35 -7.86 -32.54
C LYS A 363 14.57 -7.97 -33.85
N GLU A 364 13.25 -7.84 -33.88
CA GLU A 364 12.50 -7.82 -35.14
C GLU A 364 11.01 -7.50 -34.92
N TYR A 365 10.43 -6.62 -35.73
CA TYR A 365 8.99 -6.60 -35.99
C TYR A 365 8.74 -7.34 -37.30
N LYS A 366 7.75 -8.23 -37.34
CA LYS A 366 7.42 -8.95 -38.58
C LYS A 366 6.18 -8.34 -39.22
N PHE A 367 6.36 -7.81 -40.43
CA PHE A 367 5.24 -7.51 -41.30
C PHE A 367 4.74 -8.81 -41.90
N ILE A 368 3.47 -9.13 -41.67
CA ILE A 368 2.81 -10.21 -42.39
C ILE A 368 1.80 -9.58 -43.33
N SER A 369 2.03 -9.75 -44.63
CA SER A 369 1.05 -9.34 -45.63
C SER A 369 -0.13 -10.31 -45.62
N THR A 370 -1.31 -9.86 -46.04
CA THR A 370 -2.45 -10.77 -46.30
C THR A 370 -2.11 -11.90 -47.30
N SER A 371 -1.13 -11.72 -48.19
CA SER A 371 -0.68 -12.80 -49.09
C SER A 371 0.13 -13.86 -48.34
N MET A 372 0.98 -13.47 -47.38
CA MET A 372 1.66 -14.42 -46.48
C MET A 372 0.67 -15.15 -45.56
N LEU A 373 -0.34 -14.45 -45.02
CA LEU A 373 -1.40 -15.09 -44.21
C LEU A 373 -2.15 -16.16 -45.02
N LYS A 374 -2.51 -15.84 -46.27
CA LYS A 374 -3.15 -16.80 -47.20
C LYS A 374 -2.26 -17.99 -47.53
N GLN A 375 -0.93 -17.79 -47.67
CA GLN A 375 0.03 -18.88 -47.92
C GLN A 375 0.10 -19.85 -46.74
N HIS A 376 -0.12 -19.37 -45.51
CA HIS A 376 -0.18 -20.18 -44.30
C HIS A 376 -1.59 -20.73 -43.99
N LYS A 377 -2.56 -20.57 -44.92
CA LYS A 377 -3.98 -20.97 -44.76
C LYS A 377 -4.68 -20.30 -43.57
N ILE A 378 -4.21 -19.13 -43.16
CA ILE A 378 -4.82 -18.31 -42.12
C ILE A 378 -5.90 -17.48 -42.82
N SER A 379 -7.18 -17.73 -42.53
CA SER A 379 -8.28 -16.83 -42.93
C SER A 379 -8.15 -15.56 -42.05
N SER A 380 -8.85 -14.46 -42.28
CA SER A 380 -8.59 -13.25 -41.49
C SER A 380 -9.85 -12.46 -41.22
N LYS A 381 -10.48 -12.69 -40.07
CA LYS A 381 -11.66 -11.90 -39.66
C LYS A 381 -11.66 -11.36 -38.23
N LYS A 382 -10.67 -11.67 -37.38
CA LYS A 382 -10.56 -11.10 -36.02
C LYS A 382 -9.24 -10.36 -35.80
N VAL A 383 -9.32 -9.14 -35.26
CA VAL A 383 -8.16 -8.31 -34.85
C VAL A 383 -8.31 -7.95 -33.38
N ILE A 384 -7.26 -8.15 -32.61
CA ILE A 384 -7.20 -7.79 -31.19
C ILE A 384 -6.33 -6.55 -31.03
N ILE A 385 -6.91 -5.49 -30.46
CA ILE A 385 -6.20 -4.23 -30.23
C ILE A 385 -5.84 -4.13 -28.74
N GLY A 386 -4.54 -4.24 -28.44
CA GLY A 386 -3.97 -4.11 -27.09
C GLY A 386 -3.43 -2.71 -26.84
N THR A 387 -4.29 -1.71 -26.61
CA THR A 387 -3.84 -0.36 -26.27
C THR A 387 -4.57 0.22 -25.06
N ARG A 388 -3.83 0.97 -24.25
CA ARG A 388 -4.36 1.71 -23.08
C ARG A 388 -4.85 3.12 -23.39
N SER A 389 -4.62 3.59 -24.62
CA SER A 389 -5.01 4.94 -25.02
C SER A 389 -6.30 4.87 -25.82
N GLN A 390 -7.37 5.47 -25.31
CA GLN A 390 -8.67 5.51 -25.97
C GLN A 390 -8.57 6.12 -27.38
N ASN A 391 -7.86 7.25 -27.52
CA ASN A 391 -7.67 7.89 -28.82
C ASN A 391 -6.95 6.98 -29.85
N ILE A 392 -6.00 6.16 -29.38
CA ILE A 392 -5.31 5.17 -30.24
C ILE A 392 -6.26 4.03 -30.57
N TYR A 393 -7.00 3.53 -29.57
CA TYR A 393 -8.02 2.51 -29.75
C TYR A 393 -9.03 2.95 -30.82
N ASP A 394 -9.69 4.11 -30.66
CA ASP A 394 -10.70 4.63 -31.59
C ASP A 394 -10.16 4.78 -33.02
N THR A 395 -8.90 5.21 -33.16
CA THR A 395 -8.23 5.36 -34.46
C THR A 395 -8.03 4.02 -35.16
N PHE A 396 -7.52 3.02 -34.45
CA PHE A 396 -7.31 1.69 -35.02
C PHE A 396 -8.62 0.91 -35.15
N GLU A 397 -9.56 1.11 -34.23
CA GLU A 397 -10.90 0.53 -34.26
C GLU A 397 -11.61 0.89 -35.57
N THR A 398 -11.65 2.19 -35.87
CA THR A 398 -12.22 2.69 -37.12
C THR A 398 -11.50 2.10 -38.34
N PHE A 399 -10.15 2.08 -38.33
CA PHE A 399 -9.34 1.58 -39.45
C PHE A 399 -9.62 0.10 -39.80
N PHE A 400 -9.78 -0.74 -38.77
CA PHE A 400 -9.99 -2.19 -38.94
C PHE A 400 -11.48 -2.53 -39.21
N ILE A 401 -12.44 -1.81 -38.60
CA ILE A 401 -13.88 -1.96 -38.90
C ILE A 401 -14.15 -1.64 -40.38
N GLU A 402 -13.60 -0.53 -40.90
CA GLU A 402 -13.74 -0.14 -42.31
C GLU A 402 -13.22 -1.19 -43.31
N ARG A 403 -12.38 -2.12 -42.84
CA ARG A 403 -11.77 -3.18 -43.65
C ARG A 403 -12.40 -4.56 -43.41
N GLY A 404 -13.50 -4.62 -42.66
CA GLY A 404 -14.28 -5.83 -42.43
C GLY A 404 -13.70 -6.77 -41.36
N PHE A 405 -12.86 -6.25 -40.47
CA PHE A 405 -12.38 -7.00 -39.31
C PHE A 405 -13.34 -6.85 -38.12
N ASN A 406 -13.56 -7.94 -37.39
CA ASN A 406 -14.16 -7.89 -36.07
C ASN A 406 -13.08 -7.52 -35.06
N ILE A 407 -13.35 -6.50 -34.27
CA ILE A 407 -12.39 -5.99 -33.30
C ILE A 407 -12.77 -6.50 -31.93
N LEU A 408 -11.80 -7.10 -31.26
CA LEU A 408 -11.89 -7.39 -29.84
C LEU A 408 -10.99 -6.38 -29.12
N ASN A 409 -11.62 -5.53 -28.31
CA ASN A 409 -10.88 -4.69 -27.39
C ASN A 409 -10.25 -5.59 -26.34
N LEU A 410 -8.93 -5.56 -26.21
CA LEU A 410 -8.28 -6.29 -25.13
C LEU A 410 -8.76 -5.80 -23.77
N ASN A 411 -9.17 -4.53 -23.63
CA ASN A 411 -9.78 -4.09 -22.39
C ASN A 411 -11.11 -4.82 -22.13
N ASP A 412 -11.93 -5.11 -23.14
CA ASP A 412 -13.19 -5.84 -22.96
C ASP A 412 -12.99 -7.32 -22.59
N ILE A 413 -11.90 -7.93 -23.06
CA ILE A 413 -11.47 -9.30 -22.69
C ILE A 413 -10.79 -9.30 -21.29
N VAL A 414 -10.00 -8.27 -21.00
CA VAL A 414 -9.16 -8.15 -19.79
C VAL A 414 -9.92 -7.52 -18.62
N ILE A 415 -11.17 -7.06 -18.81
CA ILE A 415 -12.07 -6.64 -17.72
C ILE A 415 -12.17 -7.71 -16.61
N GLN A 416 -11.82 -8.97 -16.88
CA GLN A 416 -11.78 -10.03 -15.86
C GLN A 416 -10.46 -10.15 -15.07
N ALA A 417 -9.36 -9.55 -15.51
CA ALA A 417 -8.12 -9.53 -14.73
C ALA A 417 -8.19 -8.37 -13.71
N LYS A 418 -8.32 -8.70 -12.42
CA LYS A 418 -8.30 -7.69 -11.34
C LYS A 418 -7.04 -6.84 -11.45
N SER A 419 -7.20 -5.54 -11.68
CA SER A 419 -6.10 -4.59 -11.68
C SER A 419 -5.80 -4.17 -10.23
N PHE A 420 -4.58 -4.44 -9.79
CA PHE A 420 -4.09 -3.91 -8.52
C PHE A 420 -3.90 -2.41 -8.68
N CYS A 421 -4.57 -1.62 -7.86
CA CYS A 421 -4.45 -0.16 -7.94
C CYS A 421 -3.13 0.36 -7.33
N MET A 422 -2.37 -0.52 -6.66
CA MET A 422 -1.04 -0.23 -6.14
C MET A 422 -0.07 -1.38 -6.33
N TRP A 423 1.20 -1.04 -6.58
CA TRP A 423 2.28 -2.01 -6.56
C TRP A 423 2.33 -2.69 -5.19
N THR A 424 2.38 -4.02 -5.17
CA THR A 424 2.33 -4.80 -3.92
C THR A 424 3.45 -5.81 -3.93
N GLY A 425 4.26 -5.84 -2.88
CA GLY A 425 5.37 -6.77 -2.73
C GLY A 425 5.24 -7.60 -1.47
N ILE A 426 5.58 -8.88 -1.55
CA ILE A 426 5.64 -9.80 -0.42
C ILE A 426 7.03 -10.40 -0.41
N PHE A 427 7.74 -10.16 0.67
CA PHE A 427 9.12 -10.57 0.85
C PHE A 427 9.26 -11.44 2.10
N ILE A 428 10.28 -12.29 2.08
CA ILE A 428 10.75 -13.06 3.22
C ILE A 428 12.23 -12.78 3.43
N ASN A 429 12.69 -12.90 4.67
CA ASN A 429 14.11 -12.74 4.99
C ASN A 429 14.85 -14.08 4.95
N LYS A 430 16.18 -14.03 5.14
CA LYS A 430 17.06 -15.21 5.21
C LYS A 430 16.76 -16.22 6.31
N LYS A 431 15.92 -15.89 7.29
CA LYS A 431 15.52 -16.81 8.37
C LYS A 431 14.37 -17.72 7.94
N HIS A 432 13.66 -17.37 6.86
CA HIS A 432 12.50 -18.10 6.36
C HIS A 432 12.90 -19.36 5.60
N GLU A 433 12.17 -20.47 5.81
CA GLU A 433 12.51 -21.77 5.19
C GLU A 433 12.48 -21.73 3.65
N LEU A 434 11.60 -20.89 3.09
CA LEU A 434 11.49 -20.68 1.65
C LEU A 434 12.56 -19.73 1.07
N PHE A 435 13.41 -19.10 1.89
CA PHE A 435 14.35 -18.09 1.41
C PHE A 435 15.24 -18.60 0.27
N GLU A 436 15.89 -19.74 0.46
CA GLU A 436 16.77 -20.34 -0.55
C GLU A 436 16.05 -20.63 -1.88
N LYS A 437 14.75 -20.98 -1.83
CA LYS A 437 13.91 -21.22 -3.02
C LYS A 437 13.67 -19.95 -3.82
N TYR A 438 13.43 -18.82 -3.16
CA TYR A 438 13.06 -17.56 -3.84
C TYR A 438 14.26 -16.63 -4.08
N HIS A 439 15.28 -16.65 -3.22
CA HIS A 439 16.47 -15.81 -3.33
C HIS A 439 17.37 -16.19 -4.52
N LYS A 440 17.41 -17.48 -4.88
CA LYS A 440 18.21 -18.00 -6.01
C LYS A 440 17.56 -17.81 -7.38
N ARG A 441 16.34 -17.24 -7.45
CA ARG A 441 15.67 -17.02 -8.74
C ARG A 441 16.44 -15.96 -9.53
N GLU A 442 16.91 -16.31 -10.73
CA GLU A 442 17.57 -15.37 -11.66
C GLU A 442 16.73 -14.10 -11.94
N LEU A 443 15.41 -14.22 -11.75
CA LEU A 443 14.41 -13.20 -12.05
C LEU A 443 14.32 -12.06 -11.02
N PHE A 444 15.02 -12.10 -9.87
CA PHE A 444 15.05 -10.95 -8.95
C PHE A 444 15.56 -9.69 -9.67
N ARG A 445 16.45 -9.86 -10.66
CA ARG A 445 17.03 -8.76 -11.43
C ARG A 445 16.09 -8.14 -12.47
N ARG A 446 14.83 -8.61 -12.58
CA ARG A 446 13.86 -8.08 -13.53
C ARG A 446 12.72 -7.35 -12.79
N PRO A 447 12.38 -6.11 -13.18
CA PRO A 447 11.36 -5.29 -12.50
C PRO A 447 9.92 -5.84 -12.58
N SER A 448 9.69 -6.83 -13.44
CA SER A 448 8.40 -7.45 -13.74
C SER A 448 8.29 -8.88 -13.20
N PHE A 449 8.93 -9.15 -12.05
CA PHE A 449 8.88 -10.48 -11.44
C PHE A 449 7.49 -10.79 -10.89
N PHE A 450 6.77 -11.67 -11.57
CA PHE A 450 5.58 -12.32 -11.02
C PHE A 450 5.99 -13.56 -10.22
N ALA A 451 5.32 -13.77 -9.09
CA ALA A 451 5.32 -15.07 -8.43
C ALA A 451 4.83 -16.16 -9.39
N ASP A 452 4.87 -17.41 -8.95
CA ASP A 452 4.08 -18.46 -9.61
C ASP A 452 2.61 -18.03 -9.56
N GLU A 453 2.08 -17.49 -10.68
CA GLU A 453 0.83 -16.72 -10.75
C GLU A 453 -0.36 -17.48 -10.15
N PHE A 454 -0.32 -18.81 -10.21
CA PHE A 454 -1.36 -19.69 -9.70
C PHE A 454 -1.49 -19.65 -8.16
N GLU A 455 -0.37 -19.68 -7.43
CA GLU A 455 -0.40 -19.57 -5.96
C GLU A 455 -0.78 -18.14 -5.53
N PHE A 456 -0.38 -17.14 -6.31
CA PHE A 456 -0.68 -15.74 -6.04
C PHE A 456 -2.14 -15.37 -6.27
N LYS A 457 -2.76 -15.82 -7.37
CA LYS A 457 -4.19 -15.60 -7.63
C LYS A 457 -5.05 -16.17 -6.50
N GLN A 458 -4.74 -17.37 -6.02
CA GLN A 458 -5.45 -17.94 -4.86
C GLN A 458 -5.27 -17.10 -3.58
N LEU A 459 -4.07 -16.53 -3.37
CA LEU A 459 -3.79 -15.69 -2.22
C LEU A 459 -4.55 -14.36 -2.25
N PHE A 460 -4.92 -13.81 -3.41
CA PHE A 460 -5.45 -12.43 -3.49
C PHE A 460 -6.82 -12.27 -4.14
N GLU A 461 -7.27 -13.23 -4.96
CA GLU A 461 -8.55 -13.12 -5.65
C GLU A 461 -9.75 -13.42 -4.74
N GLY A 462 -9.50 -14.00 -3.56
CA GLY A 462 -10.51 -14.37 -2.57
C GLY A 462 -11.42 -15.51 -3.06
N ASP A 463 -12.45 -15.83 -2.29
CA ASP A 463 -13.47 -16.77 -2.74
C ASP A 463 -14.33 -16.12 -3.84
N ILE A 464 -14.02 -16.45 -5.09
CA ILE A 464 -14.70 -15.95 -6.30
C ILE A 464 -16.19 -16.34 -6.32
N THR A 465 -16.64 -17.25 -5.44
CA THR A 465 -18.04 -17.66 -5.36
C THR A 465 -18.93 -16.65 -4.64
N GLN A 466 -18.37 -15.74 -3.84
CA GLN A 466 -19.16 -14.75 -3.12
C GLN A 466 -19.62 -13.61 -4.02
N LYS A 467 -20.91 -13.28 -3.93
CA LYS A 467 -21.50 -12.18 -4.70
C LYS A 467 -20.96 -10.84 -4.19
N ARG A 468 -20.19 -10.14 -5.03
CA ARG A 468 -19.69 -8.79 -4.77
C ARG A 468 -20.56 -7.74 -5.46
N LYS A 469 -20.66 -6.55 -4.85
CA LYS A 469 -21.34 -5.38 -5.44
C LYS A 469 -20.42 -4.17 -5.40
N LYS A 470 -20.31 -3.45 -6.51
CA LYS A 470 -19.66 -2.13 -6.54
C LYS A 470 -20.63 -1.08 -6.00
N TYR A 471 -20.11 -0.20 -5.15
CA TYR A 471 -20.88 0.88 -4.52
C TYR A 471 -20.28 2.23 -4.90
N SER A 472 -21.12 3.18 -5.27
CA SER A 472 -20.71 4.58 -5.40
C SER A 472 -20.53 5.25 -4.03
N LYS A 473 -19.75 6.34 -3.94
CA LYS A 473 -19.67 7.17 -2.72
C LYS A 473 -21.06 7.63 -2.23
N ILE A 474 -22.01 7.87 -3.14
CA ILE A 474 -23.39 8.29 -2.81
C ILE A 474 -24.15 7.17 -2.10
N GLU A 475 -24.09 5.93 -2.60
CA GLU A 475 -24.72 4.78 -1.95
C GLU A 475 -24.13 4.53 -0.56
N ILE A 476 -22.79 4.54 -0.44
CA ILE A 476 -22.11 4.38 0.85
C ILE A 476 -22.55 5.46 1.84
N LYS A 477 -22.63 6.72 1.40
CA LYS A 477 -23.11 7.84 2.24
C LYS A 477 -24.52 7.60 2.77
N GLN A 478 -25.44 7.14 1.92
CA GLN A 478 -26.82 6.88 2.30
C GLN A 478 -26.91 5.73 3.31
N LEU A 479 -26.11 4.68 3.13
CA LEU A 479 -26.02 3.56 4.06
C LEU A 479 -25.42 3.98 5.41
N LEU A 480 -24.35 4.77 5.38
CA LEU A 480 -23.71 5.30 6.58
C LEU A 480 -24.65 6.22 7.37
N GLN A 481 -25.39 7.11 6.70
CA GLN A 481 -26.36 8.00 7.36
C GLN A 481 -27.40 7.19 8.15
N LYS A 482 -27.96 6.13 7.55
CA LYS A 482 -28.91 5.23 8.24
C LYS A 482 -28.31 4.55 9.48
N LYS A 483 -27.00 4.33 9.52
CA LYS A 483 -26.29 3.78 10.68
C LYS A 483 -25.94 4.82 11.74
N LEU A 484 -25.82 6.10 11.36
CA LEU A 484 -25.57 7.22 12.28
C LEU A 484 -26.84 7.71 12.96
N ASP A 485 -28.00 7.57 12.30
CA ASP A 485 -29.31 7.94 12.85
C ASP A 485 -29.87 6.91 13.86
N LYS A 486 -29.23 5.74 13.97
CA LYS A 486 -29.49 4.69 14.97
C LYS A 486 -28.46 4.75 16.08
#